data_AF-A0A1C6HF04-F1
#
_entry.id   AF-A0A1C6HF04-F1
#
_cell.length_a   1.000
_cell.length_b   1.000
_cell.length_c   1.000
_cell.angle_alpha   90.00
_cell.angle_beta   90.00
_cell.angle_gamma   90.00
#
_symmetry.space_group_name_H-M   'P 1'
#
loop_
_entity.id
_entity.type
_entity.pdbx_description
1 polymer ?
#
loop_
_entity_poly.entity_id
_entity_poly.type
_entity_poly.pdbx_seq_one_letter_code
_entity_poly.pdbx_strand_id
1 'polypeptide(L)'
;MKELINFDEQFGQYIEKWMAENADKYENVDEMEAEVPELYLKWMHEGTAFLDGAEPAHYFDRYDDPEELLALMRRYLAENVPLPDPLLERLTDLGAAAERALVAALEQEQNPEAQMLEIGLLGELESEAPMALYVEWAATGEEGDDRAEAAAEALGRMSERVVALALPRLMEAKAPHIKARLIDVLCNFPGDDRIFEQLLELFCQRRDERALFASYLCKYGDERALSALKEALVDPDINYLDYIEICNAIEALGGQVEVQRDFTGDPYYESLRTMND
;
A
#
# COMPACT_ATOMS: atom_id res chain seq x y z
N MET A 1 13.40 -10.75 -31.30
CA MET A 1 13.50 -10.31 -29.89
C MET A 1 14.24 -11.40 -29.13
N LYS A 2 15.13 -11.03 -28.19
CA LYS A 2 15.72 -12.01 -27.27
C LYS A 2 14.64 -12.50 -26.30
N GLU A 3 14.72 -13.77 -25.95
CA GLU A 3 13.88 -14.43 -24.95
C GLU A 3 14.12 -13.80 -23.56
N LEU A 4 13.08 -13.71 -22.73
CA LEU A 4 13.20 -13.20 -21.36
C LEU A 4 13.92 -14.24 -20.49
N ILE A 5 14.74 -13.75 -19.56
CA ILE A 5 15.47 -14.62 -18.63
C ILE A 5 14.58 -14.84 -17.40
N ASN A 6 14.22 -16.08 -17.14
CA ASN A 6 13.55 -16.49 -15.91
C ASN A 6 14.59 -16.73 -14.81
N PHE A 7 14.86 -15.72 -13.99
CA PHE A 7 15.87 -15.79 -12.93
C PHE A 7 15.52 -16.84 -11.86
N ASP A 8 14.23 -17.03 -11.56
CA ASP A 8 13.76 -18.04 -10.61
C ASP A 8 14.07 -19.46 -11.10
N GLU A 9 13.87 -19.72 -12.39
CA GLU A 9 14.23 -21.03 -12.98
C GLU A 9 15.75 -21.25 -12.96
N GLN A 10 16.54 -20.20 -13.23
CA GLN A 10 18.00 -20.29 -13.16
C GLN A 10 18.48 -20.55 -11.72
N PHE A 11 17.85 -19.92 -10.73
CA PHE A 11 18.14 -20.17 -9.33
C PHE A 11 17.67 -21.56 -8.90
N GLY A 12 16.51 -22.03 -9.36
CA GLY A 12 16.04 -23.40 -9.13
C GLY A 12 17.06 -24.45 -9.60
N GLN A 13 17.61 -24.29 -10.81
CA GLN A 13 18.67 -25.17 -11.32
C GLN A 13 19.96 -25.09 -10.48
N TYR A 14 20.31 -23.90 -9.97
CA TYR A 14 21.45 -23.71 -9.06
C TYR A 14 21.24 -24.47 -7.75
N ILE A 15 20.07 -24.33 -7.13
CA ILE A 15 19.72 -25.02 -5.88
C ILE A 15 19.72 -26.54 -6.10
N GLU A 16 19.08 -27.05 -7.15
CA GLU A 16 19.04 -28.49 -7.43
C GLU A 16 20.45 -29.10 -7.50
N LYS A 17 21.36 -28.41 -8.17
CA LYS A 17 22.76 -28.83 -8.25
C LYS A 17 23.46 -28.74 -6.89
N TRP A 18 23.28 -27.64 -6.16
CA TRP A 18 23.86 -27.48 -4.83
C TRP A 18 23.36 -28.56 -3.87
N MET A 19 22.07 -28.88 -3.89
CA MET A 19 21.47 -29.93 -3.07
C MET A 19 22.08 -31.30 -3.39
N ALA A 20 22.22 -31.64 -4.67
CA ALA A 20 22.84 -32.90 -5.09
C ALA A 20 24.31 -33.03 -4.64
N GLU A 21 25.05 -31.92 -4.58
CA GLU A 21 26.46 -31.87 -4.17
C GLU A 21 26.67 -31.80 -2.65
N ASN A 22 25.61 -31.48 -1.89
CA ASN A 22 25.70 -31.27 -0.43
C ASN A 22 24.75 -32.18 0.38
N ALA A 23 24.00 -33.08 -0.26
CA ALA A 23 23.01 -33.95 0.38
C ALA A 23 23.57 -34.76 1.56
N ASP A 24 24.83 -35.16 1.50
CA ASP A 24 25.53 -35.94 2.55
C ASP A 24 26.00 -35.10 3.75
N LYS A 25 25.81 -33.77 3.73
CA LYS A 25 26.20 -32.86 4.81
C LYS A 25 25.07 -32.49 5.77
N TYR A 26 23.83 -32.83 5.43
CA TYR A 26 22.63 -32.45 6.18
C TYR A 26 21.82 -33.69 6.58
N GLU A 27 21.15 -33.64 7.73
CA GLU A 27 20.40 -34.79 8.23
C GLU A 27 19.04 -34.96 7.55
N ASN A 28 18.46 -33.86 7.07
CA ASN A 28 17.15 -33.81 6.42
C ASN A 28 17.04 -32.64 5.45
N VAL A 29 15.94 -32.59 4.70
CA VAL A 29 15.66 -31.55 3.69
C VAL A 29 15.41 -30.19 4.33
N ASP A 30 14.77 -30.14 5.50
CA ASP A 30 14.45 -28.89 6.19
C ASP A 30 15.73 -28.10 6.56
N GLU A 31 16.80 -28.79 6.96
CA GLU A 31 18.11 -28.16 7.22
C GLU A 31 18.76 -27.59 5.95
N MET A 32 18.50 -28.19 4.79
CA MET A 32 18.98 -27.69 3.50
C MET A 32 18.17 -26.49 3.03
N GLU A 33 16.84 -26.53 3.21
CA GLU A 33 15.94 -25.42 2.89
C GLU A 33 16.26 -24.18 3.72
N ALA A 34 16.74 -24.34 4.96
CA ALA A 34 17.17 -23.25 5.81
C ALA A 34 18.34 -22.43 5.25
N GLU A 35 19.15 -22.99 4.35
CA GLU A 35 20.30 -22.33 3.72
C GLU A 35 19.95 -21.61 2.41
N VAL A 36 18.74 -21.84 1.87
CA VAL A 36 18.29 -21.27 0.59
C VAL A 36 18.40 -19.74 0.54
N PRO A 37 18.03 -18.98 1.59
CA PRO A 37 18.18 -17.51 1.58
C PRO A 37 19.64 -17.06 1.38
N GLU A 38 20.60 -17.66 2.11
CA GLU A 38 22.02 -17.35 1.97
C GLU A 38 22.57 -17.77 0.61
N LEU A 39 22.11 -18.90 0.08
CA LEU A 39 22.46 -19.37 -1.27
C LEU A 39 21.94 -18.43 -2.35
N TYR A 40 20.75 -17.87 -2.18
CA TYR A 40 20.20 -16.88 -3.10
C TYR A 40 21.09 -15.63 -3.14
N LEU A 41 21.39 -15.05 -1.97
CA LEU A 41 22.28 -13.87 -1.88
C LEU A 41 23.64 -14.13 -2.50
N LYS A 42 24.21 -15.32 -2.25
CA LYS A 42 25.48 -15.71 -2.86
C LYS A 42 25.35 -15.82 -4.38
N TRP A 43 24.34 -16.53 -4.88
CA TRP A 43 24.11 -16.72 -6.31
C TRP A 43 23.92 -15.38 -7.05
N MET A 44 23.23 -14.43 -6.42
CA MET A 44 23.03 -13.08 -6.95
C MET A 44 24.33 -12.32 -7.23
N HIS A 45 25.42 -12.65 -6.52
CA HIS A 45 26.75 -12.06 -6.66
C HIS A 45 27.81 -13.02 -7.24
N GLU A 46 27.38 -14.15 -7.81
CA GLU A 46 28.25 -15.07 -8.54
C GLU A 46 28.07 -14.89 -10.05
N GLY A 47 29.18 -14.78 -10.79
CA GLY A 47 29.14 -14.72 -12.24
C GLY A 47 28.56 -16.00 -12.85
N THR A 48 27.50 -15.90 -13.65
CA THR A 48 26.81 -17.05 -14.22
C THR A 48 27.08 -17.25 -15.71
N ALA A 49 27.09 -18.49 -16.16
CA ALA A 49 27.37 -18.80 -17.57
C ALA A 49 26.28 -18.27 -18.53
N PHE A 50 25.01 -18.27 -18.11
CA PHE A 50 23.89 -17.78 -18.93
C PHE A 50 23.88 -16.25 -19.08
N LEU A 51 24.67 -15.54 -18.25
CA LEU A 51 24.89 -14.10 -18.34
C LEU A 51 26.30 -13.73 -18.82
N ASP A 52 27.00 -14.66 -19.49
CA ASP A 52 28.38 -14.47 -19.96
C ASP A 52 29.37 -14.05 -18.85
N GLY A 53 29.15 -14.54 -17.63
CA GLY A 53 29.96 -14.26 -16.44
C GLY A 53 29.52 -13.04 -15.64
N ALA A 54 28.45 -12.34 -16.03
CA ALA A 54 27.88 -11.27 -15.22
C ALA A 54 27.11 -11.84 -14.01
N GLU A 55 27.04 -11.02 -12.96
CA GLU A 55 26.29 -11.29 -11.74
C GLU A 55 24.79 -11.00 -11.97
N PRO A 56 23.86 -11.86 -11.51
CA PRO A 56 22.43 -11.61 -11.63
C PRO A 56 21.98 -10.28 -11.02
N ALA A 57 22.53 -9.88 -9.87
CA ALA A 57 22.23 -8.61 -9.21
C ALA A 57 22.53 -7.39 -10.09
N HIS A 58 23.60 -7.47 -10.91
CA HIS A 58 24.06 -6.37 -11.75
C HIS A 58 23.66 -6.54 -13.21
N TYR A 59 22.76 -7.48 -13.52
CA TYR A 59 22.39 -7.75 -14.91
C TYR A 59 21.77 -6.51 -15.57
N PHE A 60 20.91 -5.79 -14.87
CA PHE A 60 20.17 -4.65 -15.43
C PHE A 60 20.95 -3.33 -15.43
N ASP A 61 22.12 -3.26 -14.80
CA ASP A 61 23.00 -2.07 -14.81
C ASP A 61 23.42 -1.62 -16.20
N ARG A 62 23.31 -2.51 -17.20
CA ARG A 62 23.56 -2.22 -18.61
C ARG A 62 22.53 -1.30 -19.27
N TYR A 63 21.38 -1.09 -18.63
CA TYR A 63 20.31 -0.23 -19.14
C TYR A 63 20.38 1.14 -18.44
N ASP A 64 20.48 2.19 -19.25
CA ASP A 64 20.46 3.59 -18.79
C ASP A 64 19.17 4.33 -19.20
N ASP A 65 18.35 3.70 -20.06
CA ASP A 65 17.09 4.25 -20.53
C ASP A 65 15.92 3.66 -19.71
N PRO A 66 15.20 4.48 -18.94
CA PRO A 66 14.05 4.00 -18.17
C PRO A 66 12.91 3.51 -19.07
N GLU A 67 12.75 4.03 -20.30
CA GLU A 67 11.71 3.55 -21.21
C GLU A 67 11.99 2.11 -21.66
N GLU A 68 13.27 1.75 -21.88
CA GLU A 68 13.66 0.37 -22.20
C GLU A 68 13.39 -0.58 -21.03
N LEU A 69 13.68 -0.16 -19.80
CA LEU A 69 13.42 -0.96 -18.60
C LEU A 69 11.92 -1.12 -18.33
N LEU A 70 11.12 -0.08 -18.50
CA LEU A 70 9.65 -0.15 -18.38
C LEU A 70 9.05 -1.08 -19.44
N ALA A 71 9.52 -0.99 -20.68
CA ALA A 71 9.11 -1.90 -21.73
C ALA A 71 9.48 -3.35 -21.39
N LEU A 72 10.65 -3.57 -20.78
CA LEU A 72 11.08 -4.89 -20.33
C LEU A 72 10.23 -5.42 -19.17
N MET A 73 9.97 -4.60 -18.15
CA MET A 73 9.06 -4.90 -17.04
C MET A 73 7.68 -5.35 -17.54
N ARG A 74 7.06 -4.55 -18.43
CA ARG A 74 5.74 -4.87 -19.01
C ARG A 74 5.77 -6.15 -19.84
N ARG A 75 6.90 -6.47 -20.48
CA ARG A 75 7.07 -7.76 -21.18
C ARG A 75 7.15 -8.94 -20.21
N TYR A 76 7.83 -8.82 -19.08
CA TYR A 76 7.84 -9.85 -18.04
C TYR A 76 6.42 -10.19 -17.57
N LEU A 77 5.63 -9.16 -17.28
CA LEU A 77 4.21 -9.32 -16.92
C LEU A 77 3.39 -9.96 -18.06
N ALA A 78 3.53 -9.45 -19.28
CA ALA A 78 2.75 -9.94 -20.43
C ALA A 78 3.09 -11.39 -20.84
N GLU A 79 4.35 -11.80 -20.66
CA GLU A 79 4.82 -13.17 -20.95
C GLU A 79 4.67 -14.10 -19.73
N ASN A 80 4.14 -13.61 -18.60
CA ASN A 80 3.98 -14.35 -17.33
C ASN A 80 5.28 -15.03 -16.87
N VAL A 81 6.38 -14.30 -17.02
CA VAL A 81 7.70 -14.69 -16.50
C VAL A 81 7.91 -13.92 -15.19
N PRO A 82 8.39 -14.58 -14.11
CA PRO A 82 8.67 -13.90 -12.85
C PRO A 82 9.51 -12.64 -13.06
N LEU A 83 9.02 -11.52 -12.54
CA LEU A 83 9.66 -10.22 -12.69
C LEU A 83 10.86 -10.14 -11.73
N PRO A 84 12.09 -9.92 -12.22
CA PRO A 84 13.26 -9.92 -11.35
C PRO A 84 13.40 -8.58 -10.60
N ASP A 85 13.56 -8.65 -9.27
CA ASP A 85 13.76 -7.46 -8.41
C ASP A 85 14.89 -6.53 -8.89
N PRO A 86 16.06 -7.02 -9.36
CA PRO A 86 17.11 -6.14 -9.88
C PRO A 86 16.69 -5.27 -11.07
N LEU A 87 15.63 -5.62 -11.81
CA LEU A 87 15.07 -4.76 -12.85
C LEU A 87 14.37 -3.55 -12.21
N LEU A 88 13.60 -3.78 -11.15
CA LEU A 88 12.85 -2.75 -10.42
C LEU A 88 13.80 -1.82 -9.67
N GLU A 89 14.79 -2.39 -8.98
CA GLU A 89 15.88 -1.65 -8.33
C GLU A 89 16.60 -0.76 -9.34
N ARG A 90 16.90 -1.31 -10.53
CA ARG A 90 17.54 -0.50 -11.58
C ARG A 90 16.66 0.65 -12.05
N LEU A 91 15.34 0.46 -12.16
CA LEU A 91 14.41 1.55 -12.49
C LEU A 91 14.47 2.66 -11.44
N THR A 92 14.43 2.33 -10.15
CA THR A 92 14.46 3.34 -9.09
C THR A 92 15.83 4.02 -8.97
N ASP A 93 16.93 3.31 -9.23
CA ASP A 93 18.29 3.87 -9.28
C ASP A 93 18.48 4.97 -10.35
N LEU A 94 17.67 4.95 -11.43
CA LEU A 94 17.70 6.01 -12.46
C LEU A 94 17.03 7.33 -12.00
N GLY A 95 16.40 7.32 -10.82
CA GLY A 95 15.89 8.51 -10.13
C GLY A 95 14.94 9.35 -10.99
N ALA A 96 15.23 10.65 -11.11
CA ALA A 96 14.35 11.60 -11.81
C ALA A 96 14.11 11.27 -13.28
N ALA A 97 14.98 10.49 -13.94
CA ALA A 97 14.73 10.02 -15.30
C ALA A 97 13.61 8.96 -15.33
N ALA A 98 13.68 7.99 -14.42
CA ALA A 98 12.64 6.99 -14.25
C ALA A 98 11.33 7.59 -13.76
N GLU A 99 11.35 8.54 -12.82
CA GLU A 99 10.15 9.24 -12.36
C GLU A 99 9.34 9.81 -13.55
N ARG A 100 10.01 10.55 -14.44
CA ARG A 100 9.34 11.13 -15.62
C ARG A 100 8.77 10.07 -16.56
N ALA A 101 9.53 9.00 -16.79
CA ALA A 101 9.11 7.92 -17.66
C ALA A 101 7.91 7.16 -17.07
N LEU A 102 7.97 6.83 -15.77
CA LEU A 102 6.90 6.16 -15.01
C LEU A 102 5.61 6.98 -15.05
N VAL A 103 5.66 8.29 -14.76
CA VAL A 103 4.46 9.14 -14.80
C VAL A 103 3.83 9.15 -16.20
N ALA A 104 4.63 9.34 -17.24
CA ALA A 104 4.15 9.34 -18.62
C ALA A 104 3.55 7.98 -19.03
N ALA A 105 4.17 6.88 -18.56
CA ALA A 105 3.75 5.53 -18.86
C ALA A 105 2.46 5.15 -18.12
N LEU A 106 2.31 5.60 -16.87
CA LEU A 106 1.17 5.33 -15.99
C LEU A 106 -0.13 5.99 -16.48
N GLU A 107 -0.04 7.19 -17.08
CA GLU A 107 -1.19 7.88 -17.67
C GLU A 107 -1.88 7.09 -18.79
N GLN A 108 -1.14 6.20 -19.46
CA GLN A 108 -1.62 5.43 -20.61
C GLN A 108 -1.81 3.94 -20.31
N GLU A 109 -1.35 3.47 -19.15
CA GLU A 109 -1.42 2.05 -18.80
C GLU A 109 -2.84 1.63 -18.46
N GLN A 110 -3.21 0.42 -18.87
CA GLN A 110 -4.53 -0.18 -18.67
C GLN A 110 -4.46 -1.55 -17.99
N ASN A 111 -3.28 -2.17 -17.93
CA ASN A 111 -3.04 -3.38 -17.19
C ASN A 111 -2.99 -3.05 -15.67
N PRO A 112 -3.91 -3.59 -14.85
CA PRO A 112 -3.96 -3.25 -13.42
C PRO A 112 -2.70 -3.65 -12.65
N GLU A 113 -2.09 -4.79 -12.97
CA GLU A 113 -0.86 -5.27 -12.31
C GLU A 113 0.31 -4.33 -12.58
N ALA A 114 0.46 -3.87 -13.84
CA ALA A 114 1.46 -2.88 -14.20
C ALA A 114 1.20 -1.52 -13.52
N GLN A 115 -0.06 -1.07 -13.44
CA GLN A 115 -0.41 0.16 -12.72
C GLN A 115 -0.01 0.08 -11.24
N MET A 116 -0.32 -1.03 -10.55
CA MET A 116 0.02 -1.21 -9.14
C MET A 116 1.54 -1.18 -8.91
N LEU A 117 2.28 -1.84 -9.79
CA LEU A 117 3.74 -1.84 -9.75
C LEU A 117 4.32 -0.44 -10.00
N GLU A 118 3.82 0.27 -11.01
CA GLU A 118 4.26 1.64 -11.33
C GLU A 118 3.93 2.64 -10.21
N ILE A 119 2.77 2.50 -9.54
CA ILE A 119 2.44 3.26 -8.32
C ILE A 119 3.45 2.98 -7.21
N GLY A 120 3.80 1.71 -6.99
CA GLY A 120 4.81 1.29 -6.01
C GLY A 120 6.18 1.90 -6.29
N LEU A 121 6.68 1.81 -7.53
CA LEU A 121 7.95 2.39 -7.94
C LEU A 121 7.99 3.92 -7.78
N LEU A 122 6.89 4.61 -8.11
CA LEU A 122 6.77 6.05 -7.87
C LEU A 122 6.76 6.38 -6.36
N GLY A 123 6.22 5.50 -5.52
CA GLY A 123 6.28 5.60 -4.07
C GLY A 123 7.71 5.44 -3.53
N GLU A 124 8.48 4.47 -4.03
CA GLU A 124 9.90 4.28 -3.67
C GLU A 124 10.76 5.48 -4.08
N LEU A 125 10.43 6.13 -5.19
CA LEU A 125 11.06 7.37 -5.65
C LEU A 125 10.59 8.61 -4.86
N GLU A 126 9.68 8.46 -3.89
CA GLU A 126 9.04 9.57 -3.17
C GLU A 126 8.42 10.63 -4.12
N SER A 127 7.90 10.18 -5.26
CA SER A 127 7.41 11.06 -6.32
C SER A 127 6.08 11.73 -5.97
N GLU A 128 6.04 13.06 -6.05
CA GLU A 128 4.79 13.84 -6.01
C GLU A 128 4.24 14.15 -7.41
N ALA A 129 4.96 13.80 -8.47
CA ALA A 129 4.58 14.12 -9.84
C ALA A 129 3.18 13.57 -10.25
N PRO A 130 2.76 12.34 -9.88
CA PRO A 130 1.45 11.81 -10.25
C PRO A 130 0.28 12.34 -9.40
N MET A 131 0.51 13.28 -8.48
CA MET A 131 -0.51 13.74 -7.51
C MET A 131 -1.86 14.10 -8.15
N ALA A 132 -1.85 14.85 -9.26
CA ALA A 132 -3.09 15.23 -9.94
C ALA A 132 -3.84 14.02 -10.53
N LEU A 133 -3.10 13.04 -11.07
CA LEU A 133 -3.64 11.80 -11.60
C LEU A 133 -4.24 10.95 -10.48
N TYR A 134 -3.53 10.81 -9.36
CA TYR A 134 -4.01 10.07 -8.20
C TYR A 134 -5.26 10.68 -7.58
N VAL A 135 -5.33 12.02 -7.49
CA VAL A 135 -6.55 12.70 -7.02
C VAL A 135 -7.71 12.43 -7.97
N GLU A 136 -7.47 12.41 -9.28
CA GLU A 136 -8.52 12.10 -10.24
C GLU A 136 -9.03 10.65 -10.06
N TRP A 137 -8.13 9.68 -9.96
CA TRP A 137 -8.50 8.28 -9.72
C TRP A 137 -9.26 8.10 -8.41
N ALA A 138 -8.78 8.72 -7.31
CA ALA A 138 -9.46 8.74 -6.03
C ALA A 138 -10.85 9.39 -6.09
N ALA A 139 -11.05 10.36 -6.98
CA ALA A 139 -12.32 11.06 -7.14
C ALA A 139 -13.30 10.41 -8.13
N THR A 140 -12.84 9.48 -8.97
CA THR A 140 -13.69 8.84 -10.01
C THR A 140 -13.80 7.33 -9.93
N GLY A 141 -12.91 6.66 -9.19
CA GLY A 141 -12.91 5.21 -9.06
C GLY A 141 -14.22 4.67 -8.47
N GLU A 142 -14.64 3.51 -8.97
CA GLU A 142 -15.81 2.79 -8.45
C GLU A 142 -15.51 2.19 -7.07
N GLU A 143 -16.53 1.67 -6.40
CA GLU A 143 -16.37 0.97 -5.12
C GLU A 143 -15.58 -0.34 -5.36
N GLY A 144 -14.48 -0.54 -4.64
CA GLY A 144 -13.57 -1.67 -4.86
C GLY A 144 -12.59 -1.49 -6.02
N ASP A 145 -12.36 -0.26 -6.51
CA ASP A 145 -11.31 0.03 -7.49
C ASP A 145 -9.92 0.06 -6.81
N ASP A 146 -9.20 -1.06 -6.86
CA ASP A 146 -7.88 -1.24 -6.25
C ASP A 146 -6.87 -0.15 -6.66
N ARG A 147 -6.89 0.28 -7.93
CA ARG A 147 -6.01 1.35 -8.42
C ARG A 147 -6.31 2.66 -7.69
N ALA A 148 -7.59 2.93 -7.46
CA ALA A 148 -8.01 4.16 -6.84
C ALA A 148 -7.79 4.17 -5.32
N GLU A 149 -7.83 3.02 -4.67
CA GLU A 149 -7.38 2.85 -3.27
C GLU A 149 -5.86 3.01 -3.15
N ALA A 150 -5.09 2.38 -4.04
CA ALA A 150 -3.63 2.55 -4.07
C ALA A 150 -3.21 4.00 -4.32
N ALA A 151 -3.92 4.70 -5.21
CA ALA A 151 -3.73 6.13 -5.43
C ALA A 151 -4.02 6.96 -4.19
N ALA A 152 -5.10 6.64 -3.45
CA ALA A 152 -5.44 7.31 -2.20
C ALA A 152 -4.37 7.09 -1.12
N GLU A 153 -3.89 5.86 -0.97
CA GLU A 153 -2.78 5.53 -0.06
C GLU A 153 -1.51 6.30 -0.39
N ALA A 154 -1.14 6.36 -1.68
CA ALA A 154 0.02 7.12 -2.14
C ALA A 154 -0.12 8.63 -1.83
N LEU A 155 -1.30 9.21 -2.06
CA LEU A 155 -1.57 10.62 -1.75
C LEU A 155 -1.41 10.93 -0.25
N GLY A 156 -1.79 10.01 0.64
CA GLY A 156 -1.63 10.19 2.09
C GLY A 156 -0.19 10.34 2.55
N ARG A 157 0.80 9.95 1.73
CA ARG A 157 2.23 10.06 2.00
C ARG A 157 2.90 11.27 1.36
N MET A 158 2.19 12.02 0.51
CA MET A 158 2.71 13.21 -0.18
C MET A 158 2.60 14.47 0.70
N SER A 159 3.08 15.62 0.21
CA SER A 159 2.91 16.90 0.91
C SER A 159 1.46 17.41 0.96
N GLU A 160 1.24 18.41 1.82
CA GLU A 160 -0.04 19.12 2.00
C GLU A 160 -0.61 19.75 0.72
N ARG A 161 0.17 19.82 -0.37
CA ARG A 161 -0.30 20.25 -1.70
C ARG A 161 -1.48 19.40 -2.19
N VAL A 162 -1.60 18.16 -1.72
CA VAL A 162 -2.76 17.29 -1.96
C VAL A 162 -4.07 17.98 -1.60
N VAL A 163 -4.11 18.76 -0.50
CA VAL A 163 -5.33 19.43 -0.03
C VAL A 163 -5.90 20.37 -1.09
N ALA A 164 -5.04 21.10 -1.80
CA ALA A 164 -5.48 22.04 -2.83
C ALA A 164 -6.19 21.36 -4.02
N LEU A 165 -5.87 20.09 -4.28
CA LEU A 165 -6.44 19.30 -5.37
C LEU A 165 -7.61 18.43 -4.92
N ALA A 166 -7.48 17.74 -3.79
CA ALA A 166 -8.46 16.75 -3.33
C ALA A 166 -9.69 17.40 -2.67
N LEU A 167 -9.53 18.52 -1.95
CA LEU A 167 -10.64 19.15 -1.24
C LEU A 167 -11.76 19.65 -2.17
N PRO A 168 -11.48 20.33 -3.31
CA PRO A 168 -12.52 20.63 -4.30
C PRO A 168 -13.29 19.38 -4.76
N ARG A 169 -12.58 18.27 -5.02
CA ARG A 169 -13.21 17.01 -5.46
C ARG A 169 -14.09 16.40 -4.36
N LEU A 170 -13.67 16.48 -3.10
CA LEU A 170 -14.49 16.06 -1.95
C LEU A 170 -15.79 16.86 -1.87
N MET A 171 -15.72 18.19 -2.05
CA MET A 171 -16.92 19.05 -1.98
C MET A 171 -17.92 18.79 -3.12
N GLU A 172 -17.44 18.27 -4.26
CA GLU A 172 -18.26 17.89 -5.41
C GLU A 172 -18.78 16.44 -5.34
N ALA A 173 -18.11 15.58 -4.56
CA ALA A 173 -18.40 14.16 -4.48
C ALA A 173 -19.80 13.90 -3.91
N LYS A 174 -20.58 13.06 -4.62
CA LYS A 174 -21.93 12.65 -4.22
C LYS A 174 -21.99 11.21 -3.72
N ALA A 175 -21.11 10.35 -4.25
CA ALA A 175 -21.10 8.94 -3.88
C ALA A 175 -20.42 8.76 -2.51
N PRO A 176 -21.03 8.03 -1.56
CA PRO A 176 -20.49 7.85 -0.22
C PRO A 176 -19.06 7.26 -0.20
N HIS A 177 -18.77 6.28 -1.05
CA HIS A 177 -17.45 5.65 -1.13
C HIS A 177 -16.36 6.63 -1.60
N ILE A 178 -16.66 7.51 -2.56
CA ILE A 178 -15.74 8.57 -3.02
C ILE A 178 -15.48 9.57 -1.88
N LYS A 179 -16.54 9.98 -1.16
CA LYS A 179 -16.38 10.87 0.00
C LYS A 179 -15.49 10.26 1.07
N ALA A 180 -15.72 9.00 1.41
CA ALA A 180 -14.93 8.30 2.43
C ALA A 180 -13.45 8.21 2.06
N ARG A 181 -13.14 7.78 0.83
CA ARG A 181 -11.77 7.69 0.32
C ARG A 181 -11.05 9.04 0.28
N LEU A 182 -11.70 10.09 -0.24
CA LEU A 182 -11.10 11.42 -0.25
C LEU A 182 -10.90 11.98 1.17
N ILE A 183 -11.78 11.64 2.12
CA ILE A 183 -11.63 12.00 3.53
C ILE A 183 -10.48 11.24 4.18
N ASP A 184 -10.26 9.96 3.86
CA ASP A 184 -9.09 9.23 4.35
C ASP A 184 -7.79 9.90 3.93
N VAL A 185 -7.70 10.30 2.65
CA VAL A 185 -6.55 11.06 2.14
C VAL A 185 -6.39 12.36 2.92
N LEU A 186 -7.46 13.16 2.99
CA LEU A 186 -7.42 14.51 3.57
C LEU A 186 -7.23 14.52 5.08
N CYS A 187 -7.56 13.43 5.80
CA CYS A 187 -7.35 13.37 7.23
C CYS A 187 -5.87 13.28 7.64
N ASN A 188 -4.97 12.96 6.70
CA ASN A 188 -3.51 13.09 6.89
C ASN A 188 -3.03 14.55 6.95
N PHE A 189 -3.88 15.51 6.56
CA PHE A 189 -3.50 16.92 6.39
C PHE A 189 -4.42 17.85 7.19
N PRO A 190 -4.29 17.89 8.53
CA PRO A 190 -5.16 18.69 9.38
C PRO A 190 -4.91 20.19 9.23
N GLY A 191 -5.97 20.99 9.48
CA GLY A 191 -5.89 22.45 9.53
C GLY A 191 -6.90 23.19 8.65
N ASP A 192 -7.71 22.48 7.84
CA ASP A 192 -8.79 23.08 7.06
C ASP A 192 -10.16 22.72 7.66
N ASP A 193 -10.91 23.74 8.07
CA ASP A 193 -12.24 23.57 8.68
C ASP A 193 -13.21 22.77 7.80
N ARG A 194 -13.09 22.86 6.47
CA ARG A 194 -14.00 22.14 5.56
C ARG A 194 -13.77 20.63 5.60
N ILE A 195 -12.51 20.20 5.79
CA ILE A 195 -12.18 18.77 5.95
C ILE A 195 -12.80 18.28 7.25
N PHE A 196 -12.60 19.03 8.35
CA PHE A 196 -13.18 18.69 9.64
C PHE A 196 -14.71 18.60 9.58
N GLU A 197 -15.37 19.58 8.98
CA GLU A 197 -16.83 19.62 8.85
C GLU A 197 -17.36 18.41 8.06
N GLN A 198 -16.73 18.05 6.93
CA GLN A 198 -17.13 16.89 6.14
C GLN A 198 -16.86 15.56 6.88
N LEU A 199 -15.72 15.44 7.58
CA LEU A 199 -15.40 14.27 8.38
C LEU A 199 -16.39 14.08 9.53
N LEU A 200 -16.71 15.15 10.25
CA LEU A 200 -17.69 15.13 11.33
C LEU A 200 -19.09 14.79 10.82
N GLU A 201 -19.49 15.35 9.68
CA GLU A 201 -20.76 15.02 9.03
C GLU A 201 -20.86 13.53 8.69
N LEU A 202 -19.80 12.94 8.11
CA LEU A 202 -19.76 11.51 7.79
C LEU A 202 -19.85 10.64 9.04
N PHE A 203 -19.11 10.97 10.11
CA PHE A 203 -19.20 10.28 11.40
C PHE A 203 -20.62 10.27 11.99
N CYS A 204 -21.32 11.40 11.87
CA CYS A 204 -22.69 11.53 12.37
C CYS A 204 -23.70 10.76 11.51
N GLN A 205 -23.53 10.75 10.18
CA GLN A 205 -24.48 10.17 9.23
C GLN A 205 -24.28 8.66 9.01
N ARG A 206 -23.04 8.17 8.92
CA ARG A 206 -22.69 6.78 8.61
C ARG A 206 -22.49 5.97 9.88
N ARG A 207 -23.60 5.66 10.54
CA ARG A 207 -23.61 4.91 11.81
C ARG A 207 -23.11 3.47 11.67
N ASP A 208 -23.20 2.91 10.47
CA ASP A 208 -22.75 1.58 10.08
C ASP A 208 -21.22 1.47 9.88
N GLU A 209 -20.53 2.60 9.73
CA GLU A 209 -19.05 2.69 9.64
C GLU A 209 -18.48 3.60 10.73
N ARG A 210 -19.12 3.57 11.90
CA ARG A 210 -18.81 4.51 12.97
C ARG A 210 -17.40 4.33 13.52
N ALA A 211 -16.92 3.09 13.66
CA ALA A 211 -15.52 2.78 13.97
C ALA A 211 -14.53 3.44 12.99
N LEU A 212 -14.80 3.36 11.68
CA LEU A 212 -13.93 3.93 10.65
C LEU A 212 -13.85 5.45 10.77
N PHE A 213 -14.98 6.15 10.86
CA PHE A 213 -14.94 7.60 10.94
C PHE A 213 -14.46 8.10 12.32
N ALA A 214 -14.59 7.31 13.39
CA ALA A 214 -13.94 7.59 14.67
C ALA A 214 -12.41 7.56 14.54
N SER A 215 -11.86 6.55 13.85
CA SER A 215 -10.41 6.46 13.62
C SER A 215 -9.89 7.61 12.74
N TYR A 216 -10.67 8.05 11.76
CA TYR A 216 -10.34 9.25 10.98
C TYR A 216 -10.40 10.55 11.80
N LEU A 217 -11.38 10.71 12.70
CA LEU A 217 -11.42 11.86 13.62
C LEU A 217 -10.22 11.86 14.58
N CYS A 218 -9.83 10.69 15.07
CA CYS A 218 -8.62 10.49 15.86
C CYS A 218 -7.37 10.93 15.09
N LYS A 219 -7.21 10.42 13.87
CA LYS A 219 -6.09 10.73 12.97
C LYS A 219 -6.01 12.21 12.60
N TYR A 220 -7.16 12.86 12.36
CA TYR A 220 -7.23 14.30 12.07
C TYR A 220 -6.83 15.16 13.27
N GLY A 221 -7.08 14.70 14.51
CA GLY A 221 -6.51 15.31 15.70
C GLY A 221 -7.19 16.58 16.20
N ASP A 222 -8.43 16.88 15.78
CA ASP A 222 -9.16 18.09 16.19
C ASP A 222 -10.10 17.83 17.37
N GLU A 223 -9.81 18.46 18.51
CA GLU A 223 -10.56 18.31 19.77
C GLU A 223 -12.05 18.69 19.66
N ARG A 224 -12.45 19.46 18.64
CA ARG A 224 -13.86 19.77 18.38
C ARG A 224 -14.70 18.51 18.15
N ALA A 225 -14.09 17.40 17.74
CA ALA A 225 -14.75 16.10 17.59
C ALA A 225 -15.22 15.48 18.92
N LEU A 226 -14.62 15.87 20.06
CA LEU A 226 -14.87 15.25 21.37
C LEU A 226 -16.35 15.23 21.76
N SER A 227 -17.10 16.29 21.44
CA SER A 227 -18.53 16.35 21.76
C SER A 227 -19.32 15.26 21.03
N ALA A 228 -19.09 15.12 19.72
CA ALA A 228 -19.79 14.13 18.91
C ALA A 228 -19.36 12.70 19.27
N LEU A 229 -18.06 12.48 19.54
CA LEU A 229 -17.55 11.18 19.98
C LEU A 229 -18.17 10.74 21.32
N LYS A 230 -18.24 11.65 22.31
CA LYS A 230 -18.87 11.35 23.60
C LYS A 230 -20.37 11.08 23.49
N GLU A 231 -21.05 11.78 22.59
CA GLU A 231 -22.47 11.51 22.29
C GLU A 231 -22.65 10.14 21.63
N ALA A 232 -21.78 9.78 20.69
CA ALA A 232 -21.82 8.47 20.04
C ALA A 232 -21.51 7.32 21.01
N LEU A 233 -20.62 7.54 21.99
CA LEU A 233 -20.22 6.53 22.97
C LEU A 233 -21.39 6.00 23.84
N VAL A 234 -22.37 6.87 24.11
CA VAL A 234 -23.56 6.53 24.92
C VAL A 234 -24.72 5.97 24.10
N ASP A 235 -24.57 5.88 22.77
CA ASP A 235 -25.57 5.28 21.89
C ASP A 235 -25.67 3.77 22.18
N PRO A 236 -26.84 3.25 22.62
CA PRO A 236 -26.97 1.85 23.02
C PRO A 236 -26.72 0.87 21.86
N ASP A 237 -26.84 1.33 20.61
CA ASP A 237 -26.80 0.47 19.42
C ASP A 237 -25.38 0.26 18.87
N ILE A 238 -24.34 0.94 19.38
CA ILE A 238 -22.96 0.70 18.94
C ILE A 238 -22.47 -0.68 19.39
N ASN A 239 -21.73 -1.36 18.51
CA ASN A 239 -21.09 -2.63 18.81
C ASN A 239 -19.76 -2.42 19.55
N TYR A 240 -19.10 -3.52 19.93
CA TYR A 240 -17.83 -3.45 20.65
C TYR A 240 -16.70 -2.76 19.87
N LEU A 241 -16.61 -2.98 18.55
CA LEU A 241 -15.58 -2.36 17.72
C LEU A 241 -15.75 -0.83 17.65
N ASP A 242 -16.98 -0.37 17.40
CA ASP A 242 -17.32 1.06 17.42
C ASP A 242 -16.97 1.69 18.77
N TYR A 243 -17.29 1.00 19.88
CA TYR A 243 -16.97 1.48 21.22
C TYR A 243 -15.46 1.66 21.42
N ILE A 244 -14.63 0.69 21.03
CA ILE A 244 -13.18 0.76 21.18
C ILE A 244 -12.60 1.91 20.35
N GLU A 245 -12.98 2.05 19.08
CA GLU A 245 -12.46 3.12 18.23
C GLU A 245 -12.92 4.52 18.71
N ILE A 246 -14.15 4.66 19.20
CA ILE A 246 -14.61 5.91 19.81
C ILE A 246 -13.82 6.22 21.08
N CYS A 247 -13.54 5.22 21.94
CA CYS A 247 -12.72 5.42 23.14
C CYS A 247 -11.31 5.88 22.77
N ASN A 248 -10.66 5.17 21.84
CA ASN A 248 -9.32 5.50 21.34
C ASN A 248 -9.29 6.95 20.81
N ALA A 249 -10.29 7.34 20.02
CA ALA A 249 -10.40 8.69 19.49
C ALA A 249 -10.60 9.74 20.60
N ILE A 250 -11.46 9.48 21.59
CA ILE A 250 -11.68 10.40 22.72
C ILE A 250 -10.37 10.60 23.49
N GLU A 251 -9.67 9.53 23.82
CA GLU A 251 -8.43 9.57 24.60
C GLU A 251 -7.28 10.24 23.83
N ALA A 252 -7.11 9.93 22.54
CA ALA A 252 -6.12 10.54 21.68
C ALA A 252 -6.32 12.07 21.55
N LEU A 253 -7.57 12.52 21.56
CA LEU A 253 -7.94 13.94 21.54
C LEU A 253 -7.92 14.60 22.94
N GLY A 254 -7.40 13.91 23.97
CA GLY A 254 -7.26 14.44 25.33
C GLY A 254 -8.55 14.42 26.16
N GLY A 255 -9.59 13.74 25.68
CA GLY A 255 -10.81 13.47 26.41
C GLY A 255 -10.66 12.34 27.44
N GLN A 256 -11.69 12.16 28.26
CA GLN A 256 -11.79 11.06 29.22
C GLN A 256 -13.01 10.21 28.91
N VAL A 257 -12.82 8.90 28.96
CA VAL A 257 -13.88 7.90 28.84
C VAL A 257 -14.36 7.55 30.24
N GLU A 258 -15.57 7.98 30.59
CA GLU A 258 -16.17 7.72 31.90
C GLU A 258 -17.17 6.55 31.88
N VAL A 259 -17.54 6.09 30.68
CA VAL A 259 -18.61 5.11 30.47
C VAL A 259 -17.98 3.76 30.17
N GLN A 260 -18.09 2.83 31.11
CA GLN A 260 -17.79 1.42 30.87
C GLN A 260 -19.08 0.67 30.52
N ARG A 261 -19.01 -0.16 29.48
CA ARG A 261 -20.15 -0.95 28.98
C ARG A 261 -19.83 -2.43 28.98
N ASP A 262 -20.87 -3.24 29.16
CA ASP A 262 -20.83 -4.68 28.99
C ASP A 262 -21.20 -5.02 27.54
N PHE A 263 -20.31 -5.74 26.87
CA PHE A 263 -20.48 -6.22 25.49
C PHE A 263 -20.55 -7.75 25.42
N THR A 264 -20.88 -8.42 26.52
CA THR A 264 -21.10 -9.87 26.53
C THR A 264 -22.11 -10.27 25.45
N GLY A 265 -21.73 -11.21 24.59
CA GLY A 265 -22.54 -11.65 23.45
C GLY A 265 -22.42 -10.80 22.17
N ASP A 266 -21.62 -9.72 22.18
CA ASP A 266 -21.21 -9.02 20.96
C ASP A 266 -20.21 -9.90 20.16
N PRO A 267 -20.39 -10.09 18.84
CA PRO A 267 -19.52 -10.95 18.05
C PRO A 267 -18.03 -10.54 18.07
N TYR A 268 -17.75 -9.24 18.03
CA TYR A 268 -16.38 -8.73 18.04
C TYR A 268 -15.75 -8.94 19.41
N TYR A 269 -16.49 -8.66 20.49
CA TYR A 269 -16.03 -8.88 21.85
C TYR A 269 -15.70 -10.36 22.13
N GLU A 270 -16.58 -11.28 21.74
CA GLU A 270 -16.36 -12.72 21.96
C GLU A 270 -15.19 -13.26 21.13
N SER A 271 -15.01 -12.79 19.89
CA SER A 271 -13.89 -13.21 19.04
C SER A 271 -12.52 -12.91 19.68
N LEU A 272 -12.37 -11.71 20.24
CA LEU A 272 -11.14 -11.28 20.91
C LEU A 272 -10.90 -12.00 22.23
N ARG A 273 -11.98 -12.35 22.96
CA ARG A 273 -11.89 -13.16 24.17
C ARG A 273 -11.35 -14.57 23.86
N THR A 274 -11.82 -15.18 22.78
CA THR A 274 -11.39 -16.53 22.37
C THR A 274 -9.98 -16.60 21.78
N MET A 275 -9.42 -15.48 21.29
CA MET A 275 -8.03 -15.42 20.81
C MET A 275 -7.00 -15.30 21.93
N ASN A 276 -7.42 -14.83 23.12
CA ASN A 276 -6.56 -14.61 24.28
C ASN A 276 -6.65 -15.74 25.32
N ASP A 277 -7.49 -16.75 25.08
CA ASP A 277 -7.64 -17.99 25.87
C ASP A 277 -6.84 -19.14 25.22
#